data_AF-A0A1G0EIM5-F1
#
_entry.id   AF-A0A1G0EIM5-F1
#
_cell.length_a   1.000
_cell.length_b   1.000
_cell.length_c   1.000
_cell.angle_alpha   90.00
_cell.angle_beta   90.00
_cell.angle_gamma   90.00
#
_symmetry.space_group_name_H-M   'P 1'
#
loop_
_entity.id
_entity.type
_entity.pdbx_description
1 polymer ?
#
loop_
_entity_poly.entity_id
_entity_poly.type
_entity_poly.pdbx_seq_one_letter_code
_entity_poly.pdbx_strand_id
1 'polypeptide(L)'
;MPVIAASEKQRGISLIELIMFIVIVSVALAGILLVMNVTTRGSADPLIHKQALAIAESLLEEVELMPFTFCDPDDGAAASAVVAADCGVVAPAVGAEGLGVENDVSRYHATFPYDNVSDYAGFGMAAGALLDITGIAAGPAGYAVAVAVTNNGMPAAGASPAIANTEALLIKVTVTGPDGVDVVIEGIRTRYSPRI
;
A
#
# COMPACT_ATOMS: atom_id res chain seq x y z
N MET A 1 -47.23 -59.51 33.69
CA MET A 1 -47.86 -58.20 33.93
C MET A 1 -47.66 -57.35 32.69
N PRO A 2 -48.69 -56.99 31.91
CA PRO A 2 -48.52 -56.16 30.73
C PRO A 2 -48.38 -54.68 31.14
N VAL A 3 -47.39 -54.00 30.57
CA VAL A 3 -47.26 -52.53 30.68
C VAL A 3 -48.24 -51.94 29.67
N ILE A 4 -49.25 -51.22 30.15
CA ILE A 4 -50.18 -50.47 29.30
C ILE A 4 -49.44 -49.24 28.78
N ALA A 5 -49.14 -49.21 27.49
CA ALA A 5 -48.66 -47.98 26.84
C ALA A 5 -49.78 -46.94 26.86
N ALA A 6 -49.53 -45.79 27.45
CA ALA A 6 -50.46 -44.67 27.42
C ALA A 6 -50.62 -44.20 25.96
N SER A 7 -51.86 -44.19 25.46
CA SER A 7 -52.19 -43.52 24.20
C SER A 7 -52.05 -42.01 24.43
N GLU A 8 -50.99 -41.44 23.89
CA GLU A 8 -50.88 -39.98 23.78
C GLU A 8 -51.98 -39.48 22.85
N LYS A 9 -52.97 -38.78 23.42
CA LYS A 9 -54.00 -38.10 22.64
C LYS A 9 -53.33 -37.00 21.82
N GLN A 10 -53.19 -37.20 20.52
CA GLN A 10 -52.82 -36.12 19.60
C GLN A 10 -53.88 -35.03 19.67
N ARG A 11 -53.51 -33.87 20.23
CA ARG A 11 -54.31 -32.65 20.17
C ARG A 11 -53.88 -31.93 18.88
N GLY A 12 -54.80 -31.82 17.92
CA GLY A 12 -54.55 -31.02 16.72
C GLY A 12 -54.35 -29.54 17.06
N ILE A 13 -53.65 -28.82 16.18
CA ILE A 13 -53.51 -27.36 16.29
C ILE A 13 -54.78 -26.66 15.81
N SER A 14 -55.08 -25.50 16.38
CA SER A 14 -56.22 -24.71 15.90
C SER A 14 -55.90 -24.00 14.57
N LEU A 15 -56.93 -23.68 13.78
CA LEU A 15 -56.76 -22.91 12.53
C LEU A 15 -56.08 -21.55 12.78
N ILE A 16 -56.39 -20.89 13.90
CA ILE A 16 -55.76 -19.63 14.28
C ILE A 16 -54.28 -19.81 14.64
N GLU A 17 -53.92 -20.91 15.29
CA GLU A 17 -52.53 -21.24 15.67
C GLU A 17 -51.67 -21.52 14.43
N LEU A 18 -52.20 -22.23 13.42
CA LEU A 18 -51.53 -22.40 12.13
C LEU A 18 -51.31 -21.06 11.43
N ILE A 19 -52.33 -20.19 11.38
CA ILE A 19 -52.24 -18.87 10.73
C ILE A 19 -51.20 -17.99 11.43
N MET A 20 -51.23 -17.94 12.77
CA MET A 20 -50.25 -17.17 13.52
C MET A 20 -48.83 -17.72 13.33
N PHE A 21 -48.67 -19.05 13.28
CA PHE A 21 -47.37 -19.66 13.00
C PHE A 21 -46.82 -19.24 11.64
N ILE A 22 -47.60 -19.34 10.56
CA ILE A 22 -47.12 -18.94 9.23
C ILE A 22 -46.83 -17.44 9.16
N VAL A 23 -47.61 -16.59 9.83
CA VAL A 23 -47.39 -15.14 9.86
C VAL A 23 -46.08 -14.81 10.59
N ILE A 24 -45.86 -15.40 11.77
CA ILE A 24 -44.64 -15.17 12.56
C ILE A 24 -43.40 -15.62 11.78
N VAL A 25 -43.44 -16.83 11.20
CA VAL A 25 -42.31 -17.36 10.41
C VAL A 25 -42.05 -16.49 9.17
N SER A 26 -43.10 -16.02 8.50
CA SER A 26 -42.97 -15.16 7.31
C SER A 26 -42.28 -13.84 7.66
N VAL A 27 -42.70 -13.18 8.74
CA VAL A 27 -42.09 -11.92 9.20
C VAL A 27 -40.64 -12.14 9.65
N ALA A 28 -40.37 -13.24 10.37
CA ALA A 28 -39.01 -13.58 10.79
C ALA A 28 -38.07 -13.81 9.60
N LEU A 29 -38.50 -14.59 8.61
CA LEU A 29 -37.71 -14.86 7.40
C LEU A 29 -37.49 -13.59 6.57
N ALA A 30 -38.50 -12.73 6.45
CA ALA A 30 -38.36 -11.45 5.76
C ALA A 30 -37.29 -10.55 6.43
N GLY A 31 -37.27 -10.52 7.76
CA GLY A 31 -36.25 -9.78 8.52
C GLY A 31 -34.83 -10.33 8.31
N ILE A 32 -34.66 -11.66 8.31
CA ILE A 32 -33.35 -12.29 8.08
C ILE A 32 -32.84 -12.01 6.66
N LEU A 33 -33.69 -12.15 5.65
CA LEU A 33 -33.33 -11.88 4.26
C LEU A 33 -32.93 -10.41 4.04
N LEU A 34 -33.56 -9.48 4.75
CA LEU A 34 -33.18 -8.06 4.72
C LEU A 34 -31.76 -7.86 5.24
N VAL A 35 -31.42 -8.43 6.41
CA VAL A 35 -30.07 -8.34 6.98
C VAL A 35 -29.05 -8.99 6.06
N MET A 36 -29.34 -10.19 5.53
CA MET A 36 -28.45 -10.88 4.58
C MET A 36 -28.14 -9.99 3.37
N ASN A 37 -29.14 -9.38 2.76
CA ASN A 37 -28.96 -8.51 1.59
C ASN A 37 -28.07 -7.29 1.92
N VAL A 38 -28.28 -6.64 3.06
CA VAL A 38 -27.43 -5.52 3.51
C VAL A 38 -25.99 -5.98 3.72
N THR A 39 -25.79 -7.11 4.41
CA THR A 39 -24.44 -7.64 4.66
C THR A 39 -23.72 -8.08 3.38
N THR A 40 -24.42 -8.69 2.43
CA THR A 40 -23.86 -9.09 1.12
C THR A 40 -23.50 -7.88 0.26
N ARG A 41 -24.23 -6.77 0.38
CA ARG A 41 -23.91 -5.55 -0.38
C ARG A 41 -22.65 -4.88 0.14
N GLY A 42 -22.51 -4.74 1.46
CA GLY A 42 -21.35 -4.09 2.08
C GLY A 42 -20.09 -4.98 2.18
N SER A 43 -20.17 -6.27 1.84
CA SER A 43 -19.02 -7.18 1.98
C SER A 43 -17.88 -6.89 0.99
N ALA A 44 -18.15 -6.13 -0.07
CA ALA A 44 -17.14 -5.77 -1.07
C ALA A 44 -16.39 -4.46 -0.75
N ASP A 45 -16.92 -3.61 0.13
CA ASP A 45 -16.33 -2.31 0.47
C ASP A 45 -14.87 -2.43 0.98
N PRO A 46 -14.51 -3.41 1.83
CA PRO A 46 -13.13 -3.57 2.29
C PRO A 46 -12.13 -3.91 1.19
N LEU A 47 -12.60 -4.40 0.03
CA LEU A 47 -11.71 -4.79 -1.07
C LEU A 47 -10.96 -3.59 -1.63
N ILE A 48 -11.59 -2.40 -1.65
CA ILE A 48 -10.98 -1.19 -2.20
C ILE A 48 -9.73 -0.81 -1.40
N HIS A 49 -9.84 -0.76 -0.07
CA HIS A 49 -8.71 -0.42 0.80
C HIS A 49 -7.63 -1.50 0.82
N LYS A 50 -8.00 -2.79 0.68
CA LYS A 50 -7.02 -3.88 0.59
C LYS A 50 -6.22 -3.82 -0.70
N GLN A 51 -6.85 -3.46 -1.82
CA GLN A 51 -6.16 -3.22 -3.08
C GLN A 51 -5.26 -1.99 -2.99
N ALA A 52 -5.75 -0.87 -2.44
CA ALA A 52 -4.95 0.32 -2.23
C ALA A 52 -3.70 0.03 -1.36
N LEU A 53 -3.86 -0.76 -0.28
CA LEU A 53 -2.75 -1.19 0.56
C LEU A 53 -1.73 -2.04 -0.21
N ALA A 54 -2.18 -3.03 -0.99
CA ALA A 54 -1.26 -3.87 -1.78
C ALA A 54 -0.49 -3.06 -2.83
N ILE A 55 -1.13 -2.07 -3.47
CA ILE A 55 -0.45 -1.14 -4.39
C ILE A 55 0.58 -0.29 -3.63
N ALA A 56 0.20 0.22 -2.45
CA ALA A 56 1.07 1.04 -1.63
C ALA A 56 2.31 0.24 -1.20
N GLU A 57 2.12 -0.96 -0.66
CA GLU A 57 3.19 -1.86 -0.19
C GLU A 57 4.12 -2.24 -1.34
N SER A 58 3.58 -2.65 -2.48
CA SER A 58 4.39 -2.98 -3.66
C SER A 58 5.26 -1.82 -4.12
N LEU A 59 4.73 -0.59 -4.12
CA LEU A 59 5.52 0.58 -4.54
C LEU A 59 6.51 1.00 -3.47
N LEU A 60 6.16 0.93 -2.18
CA LEU A 60 7.11 1.22 -1.10
C LEU A 60 8.28 0.25 -1.14
N GLU A 61 8.02 -1.05 -1.32
CA GLU A 61 9.09 -2.06 -1.45
C GLU A 61 9.99 -1.77 -2.66
N GLU A 62 9.43 -1.35 -3.78
CA GLU A 62 10.22 -0.95 -4.95
C GLU A 62 11.15 0.23 -4.63
N VAL A 63 10.63 1.30 -4.03
CA VAL A 63 11.43 2.47 -3.63
C VAL A 63 12.48 2.07 -2.59
N GLU A 64 12.11 1.29 -1.58
CA GLU A 64 13.02 0.83 -0.53
C GLU A 64 14.07 -0.17 -1.01
N LEU A 65 13.92 -0.78 -2.19
CA LEU A 65 14.94 -1.63 -2.78
C LEU A 65 16.00 -0.84 -3.53
N MET A 66 15.74 0.43 -3.87
CA MET A 66 16.74 1.26 -4.52
C MET A 66 17.89 1.65 -3.58
N PRO A 67 19.11 1.78 -4.12
CA PRO A 67 20.24 2.43 -3.46
C PRO A 67 19.88 3.80 -2.86
N PHE A 68 20.54 4.14 -1.76
CA PHE A 68 20.56 5.51 -1.22
C PHE A 68 22.02 5.92 -1.04
N THR A 69 22.63 6.42 -2.11
CA THR A 69 24.09 6.63 -2.25
C THR A 69 24.46 8.11 -2.25
N PHE A 70 25.73 8.41 -1.94
CA PHE A 70 26.21 9.81 -1.95
C PHE A 70 26.33 10.35 -3.37
N CYS A 71 26.67 9.48 -4.31
CA CYS A 71 26.73 9.76 -5.73
C CYS A 71 25.54 9.13 -6.42
N ASP A 72 25.19 9.72 -7.57
CA ASP A 72 24.38 9.06 -8.59
C ASP A 72 24.98 7.66 -8.84
N PRO A 73 24.18 6.57 -8.87
CA PRO A 73 24.68 5.22 -9.06
C PRO A 73 25.47 4.98 -10.36
N ASP A 74 25.30 5.82 -11.38
CA ASP A 74 26.09 5.82 -12.62
C ASP A 74 27.47 6.49 -12.46
N ASP A 75 27.75 7.15 -11.33
CA ASP A 75 29.05 7.76 -11.03
C ASP A 75 30.13 6.71 -10.71
N GLY A 76 31.33 6.90 -11.25
CA GLY A 76 32.47 6.00 -11.04
C GLY A 76 32.92 5.87 -9.58
N ALA A 77 32.53 6.81 -8.71
CA ALA A 77 32.81 6.78 -7.28
C ALA A 77 31.64 6.23 -6.43
N ALA A 78 30.49 5.86 -7.01
CA ALA A 78 29.29 5.54 -6.24
C ALA A 78 29.44 4.37 -5.24
N ALA A 79 30.30 3.39 -5.53
CA ALA A 79 30.64 2.27 -4.62
C ALA A 79 31.60 2.63 -3.48
N SER A 80 32.35 3.72 -3.60
CA SER A 80 33.47 4.04 -2.69
C SER A 80 33.30 5.37 -1.98
N ALA A 81 32.40 6.23 -2.45
CA ALA A 81 32.11 7.52 -1.84
C ALA A 81 31.65 7.37 -0.40
N VAL A 82 32.26 8.14 0.49
CA VAL A 82 31.90 8.25 1.91
C VAL A 82 31.33 9.62 2.23
N VAL A 83 31.42 10.57 1.29
CA VAL A 83 30.79 11.88 1.32
C VAL A 83 30.42 12.32 -0.10
N ALA A 84 29.45 13.23 -0.23
CA ALA A 84 29.03 13.79 -1.54
C ALA A 84 30.18 14.48 -2.32
N ALA A 85 31.21 14.95 -1.63
CA ALA A 85 32.38 15.57 -2.28
C ALA A 85 33.28 14.56 -3.02
N ASP A 86 33.10 13.26 -2.80
CA ASP A 86 33.83 12.20 -3.48
C ASP A 86 33.27 11.89 -4.88
N CYS A 87 32.13 12.48 -5.25
CA CYS A 87 31.43 12.20 -6.50
C CYS A 87 31.93 13.08 -7.66
N GLY A 88 31.82 12.61 -8.90
CA GLY A 88 32.20 13.36 -10.09
C GLY A 88 33.72 13.49 -10.32
N VAL A 89 34.54 12.77 -9.55
CA VAL A 89 36.01 12.78 -9.67
C VAL A 89 36.58 11.49 -10.29
N VAL A 90 35.79 10.42 -10.36
CA VAL A 90 36.13 9.14 -11.02
C VAL A 90 35.19 8.95 -12.21
N ALA A 91 35.72 8.57 -13.37
CA ALA A 91 34.89 8.34 -14.55
C ALA A 91 34.05 7.04 -14.43
N PRO A 92 32.77 7.02 -14.86
CA PRO A 92 32.00 8.16 -15.38
C PRO A 92 31.72 9.23 -14.32
N ALA A 93 32.01 10.49 -14.62
CA ALA A 93 31.83 11.59 -13.68
C ALA A 93 30.42 12.18 -13.85
N VAL A 94 29.49 11.74 -13.02
CA VAL A 94 28.08 12.17 -13.04
C VAL A 94 27.85 13.22 -11.96
N GLY A 95 28.21 12.90 -10.72
CA GLY A 95 28.11 13.83 -9.59
C GLY A 95 27.43 13.24 -8.35
N ALA A 96 27.17 14.13 -7.40
CA ALA A 96 26.50 13.78 -6.15
C ALA A 96 24.99 13.61 -6.37
N GLU A 97 24.42 12.65 -5.66
CA GLU A 97 22.97 12.40 -5.62
C GLU A 97 22.24 13.56 -4.93
N GLY A 98 21.16 14.02 -5.55
CA GLY A 98 20.24 15.02 -5.01
C GLY A 98 18.82 14.48 -4.81
N LEU A 99 18.00 15.23 -4.05
CA LEU A 99 16.59 14.91 -3.91
C LEU A 99 15.81 15.32 -5.15
N GLY A 100 15.28 14.35 -5.89
CA GLY A 100 14.52 14.58 -7.10
C GLY A 100 14.98 13.69 -8.23
N VAL A 101 14.31 13.80 -9.36
CA VAL A 101 14.73 13.19 -10.62
C VAL A 101 15.90 13.97 -11.20
N GLU A 102 16.95 13.27 -11.60
CA GLU A 102 18.15 13.84 -12.22
C GLU A 102 18.25 13.41 -13.69
N ASN A 103 19.03 14.10 -14.53
CA ASN A 103 19.42 13.61 -15.87
C ASN A 103 18.33 13.08 -16.84
N ASP A 104 17.11 13.65 -16.84
CA ASP A 104 15.95 13.20 -17.66
C ASP A 104 15.54 11.73 -17.42
N VAL A 105 15.84 11.17 -16.23
CA VAL A 105 15.45 9.80 -15.89
C VAL A 105 13.95 9.67 -15.66
N SER A 106 13.42 8.46 -15.87
CA SER A 106 12.06 8.12 -15.47
C SER A 106 12.02 6.68 -15.01
N ARG A 107 11.07 6.33 -14.13
CA ARG A 107 10.83 4.94 -13.70
C ARG A 107 10.80 3.93 -14.86
N TYR A 108 10.37 4.36 -16.04
CA TYR A 108 10.15 3.51 -17.22
C TYR A 108 11.24 3.65 -18.30
N HIS A 109 12.29 4.45 -18.06
CA HIS A 109 13.32 4.66 -19.06
C HIS A 109 14.20 3.42 -19.19
N ALA A 110 14.42 2.95 -20.42
CA ALA A 110 15.05 1.64 -20.64
C ALA A 110 16.54 1.58 -20.26
N THR A 111 17.26 2.71 -20.32
CA THR A 111 18.69 2.79 -20.03
C THR A 111 19.04 3.58 -18.78
N PHE A 112 18.11 4.42 -18.31
CA PHE A 112 18.31 5.28 -17.13
C PHE A 112 17.03 5.26 -16.30
N PRO A 113 16.61 4.07 -15.82
CA PRO A 113 15.48 3.99 -14.91
C PRO A 113 15.83 4.74 -13.62
N TYR A 114 14.84 4.98 -12.77
CA TYR A 114 15.13 5.35 -11.39
C TYR A 114 16.03 4.28 -10.76
N ASP A 115 17.15 4.71 -10.21
CA ASP A 115 18.17 3.86 -9.62
C ASP A 115 18.58 4.33 -8.22
N ASN A 116 17.99 5.43 -7.75
CA ASN A 116 18.09 5.90 -6.39
C ASN A 116 16.71 6.05 -5.74
N VAL A 117 16.67 5.97 -4.41
CA VAL A 117 15.48 6.31 -3.62
C VAL A 117 15.00 7.74 -3.93
N SER A 118 15.93 8.67 -4.19
CA SER A 118 15.62 10.09 -4.43
C SER A 118 14.77 10.32 -5.67
N ASP A 119 14.96 9.53 -6.72
CA ASP A 119 14.30 9.73 -8.02
C ASP A 119 12.78 9.61 -7.92
N TYR A 120 12.30 8.86 -6.93
CA TYR A 120 10.87 8.70 -6.67
C TYR A 120 10.25 9.95 -6.01
N ALA A 121 11.03 10.98 -5.68
CA ALA A 121 10.52 12.20 -5.09
C ALA A 121 9.54 12.91 -6.03
N GLY A 122 8.25 12.91 -5.67
CA GLY A 122 7.19 13.50 -6.49
C GLY A 122 6.68 12.58 -7.60
N PHE A 123 7.13 11.32 -7.65
CA PHE A 123 6.59 10.34 -8.57
C PHE A 123 5.09 10.11 -8.33
N GLY A 124 4.32 9.91 -9.39
CA GLY A 124 2.90 9.63 -9.27
C GLY A 124 2.31 8.99 -10.51
N MET A 125 1.21 8.28 -10.32
CA MET A 125 0.42 7.66 -11.38
C MET A 125 -1.02 8.11 -11.23
N ALA A 126 -1.61 8.62 -12.31
CA ALA A 126 -2.99 9.05 -12.32
C ALA A 126 -3.96 7.86 -12.21
N ALA A 127 -5.21 8.13 -11.82
CA ALA A 127 -6.24 7.11 -11.72
C ALA A 127 -6.41 6.34 -13.04
N GLY A 128 -6.22 5.02 -13.01
CA GLY A 128 -6.33 4.17 -14.20
C GLY A 128 -5.10 4.19 -15.12
N ALA A 129 -4.01 4.83 -14.70
CA ALA A 129 -2.72 4.85 -15.40
C ALA A 129 -1.62 4.15 -14.57
N LEU A 130 -1.99 3.14 -13.78
CA LEU A 130 -1.03 2.33 -13.04
C LEU A 130 -0.22 1.47 -13.99
N LEU A 131 1.08 1.64 -13.96
CA LEU A 131 2.04 0.86 -14.73
C LEU A 131 2.96 0.09 -13.77
N ASP A 132 3.39 -1.10 -14.16
CA ASP A 132 4.52 -1.77 -13.52
C ASP A 132 5.84 -1.07 -13.87
N ILE A 133 6.94 -1.51 -13.27
CA ILE A 133 8.27 -0.95 -13.50
C ILE A 133 8.73 -1.06 -14.97
N THR A 134 8.14 -1.96 -15.76
CA THR A 134 8.44 -2.11 -17.19
C THR A 134 7.58 -1.22 -18.10
N GLY A 135 6.70 -0.40 -17.51
CA GLY A 135 5.82 0.50 -18.24
C GLY A 135 4.56 -0.17 -18.79
N ILE A 136 4.26 -1.41 -18.38
CA ILE A 136 3.06 -2.13 -18.78
C ILE A 136 1.94 -1.82 -17.80
N ALA A 137 0.72 -1.62 -18.32
CA ALA A 137 -0.46 -1.40 -17.49
C ALA A 137 -0.66 -2.58 -16.53
N ALA A 138 -0.46 -2.32 -15.24
CA ALA A 138 -0.48 -3.30 -14.17
C ALA A 138 -1.11 -2.66 -12.94
N GLY A 139 -2.43 -2.81 -12.84
CA GLY A 139 -3.17 -2.31 -11.69
C GLY A 139 -4.67 -2.21 -11.96
N PRO A 140 -5.49 -2.26 -10.89
CA PRO A 140 -6.92 -2.02 -11.02
C PRO A 140 -7.19 -0.56 -11.45
N ALA A 141 -8.19 -0.37 -12.29
CA ALA A 141 -8.62 0.97 -12.69
C ALA A 141 -9.16 1.76 -11.50
N GLY A 142 -9.00 3.08 -11.52
CA GLY A 142 -9.57 3.99 -10.50
C GLY A 142 -8.68 4.26 -9.29
N TYR A 143 -7.48 3.68 -9.24
CA TYR A 143 -6.49 3.98 -8.20
C TYR A 143 -5.43 4.95 -8.73
N ALA A 144 -5.14 6.00 -7.95
CA ALA A 144 -4.04 6.92 -8.19
C ALA A 144 -2.97 6.74 -7.12
N VAL A 145 -1.72 7.05 -7.45
CA VAL A 145 -0.58 6.94 -6.52
C VAL A 145 0.22 8.23 -6.54
N ALA A 146 0.71 8.64 -5.37
CA ALA A 146 1.69 9.69 -5.20
C ALA A 146 2.77 9.22 -4.21
N VAL A 147 4.03 9.46 -4.57
CA VAL A 147 5.20 9.20 -3.75
C VAL A 147 5.86 10.52 -3.40
N ALA A 148 6.07 10.74 -2.10
CA ALA A 148 6.90 11.82 -1.60
C ALA A 148 8.13 11.22 -0.93
N VAL A 149 9.30 11.75 -1.28
CA VAL A 149 10.57 11.41 -0.64
C VAL A 149 11.13 12.71 -0.07
N THR A 150 11.42 12.71 1.24
CA THR A 150 11.88 13.91 1.94
C THR A 150 12.96 13.57 2.94
N ASN A 151 13.93 14.47 3.11
CA ASN A 151 14.92 14.40 4.18
C ASN A 151 14.24 14.28 5.56
N ASN A 152 14.63 13.26 6.33
CA ASN A 152 14.03 12.92 7.61
C ASN A 152 15.10 12.47 8.62
N GLY A 153 15.90 13.42 9.10
CA GLY A 153 16.86 13.14 10.15
C GLY A 153 16.18 12.80 11.48
N MET A 154 16.87 12.02 12.30
CA MET A 154 16.46 11.71 13.66
C MET A 154 17.39 12.48 14.61
N PRO A 155 17.03 13.73 14.98
CA PRO A 155 17.85 14.51 15.89
C PRO A 155 17.92 13.78 17.25
N ALA A 156 19.13 13.71 17.81
CA ALA A 156 19.32 13.15 19.13
C ALA A 156 18.52 13.95 20.16
N ALA A 157 17.48 13.35 20.75
CA ALA A 157 16.81 13.86 21.93
C ALA A 157 17.69 13.68 23.20
N GLY A 158 18.96 14.10 23.14
CA GLY A 158 19.95 13.95 24.21
C GLY A 158 20.76 12.64 24.20
N ALA A 159 20.55 11.74 23.24
CA ALA A 159 21.34 10.50 23.09
C ALA A 159 22.01 10.42 21.70
N SER A 160 23.33 10.32 21.68
CA SER A 160 24.18 10.21 20.47
C SER A 160 24.32 8.74 20.03
N PRO A 161 24.39 8.43 18.73
CA PRO A 161 24.48 9.36 17.59
C PRO A 161 23.10 9.83 17.06
N ALA A 162 23.03 11.10 16.65
CA ALA A 162 21.93 11.64 15.86
C ALA A 162 22.08 11.20 14.39
N ILE A 163 20.96 11.02 13.69
CA ILE A 163 20.97 10.87 12.23
C ILE A 163 20.73 12.27 11.63
N ALA A 164 21.69 12.78 10.87
CA ALA A 164 21.54 14.08 10.21
C ALA A 164 20.42 14.03 9.16
N ASN A 165 19.84 15.19 8.84
CA ASN A 165 18.70 15.26 7.92
C ASN A 165 18.98 14.69 6.52
N THR A 166 20.24 14.71 6.08
CA THR A 166 20.70 14.19 4.78
C THR A 166 21.06 12.71 4.80
N GLU A 167 21.05 12.08 5.97
CA GLU A 167 21.44 10.68 6.18
C GLU A 167 20.23 9.75 6.31
N ALA A 168 19.02 10.31 6.23
CA ALA A 168 17.79 9.54 6.23
C ALA A 168 16.70 10.21 5.39
N LEU A 169 15.93 9.39 4.69
CA LEU A 169 14.79 9.79 3.89
C LEU A 169 13.52 9.15 4.45
N LEU A 170 12.45 9.93 4.54
CA LEU A 170 11.08 9.44 4.70
C LEU A 170 10.49 9.25 3.31
N ILE A 171 10.07 8.04 3.01
CA ILE A 171 9.31 7.68 1.82
C ILE A 171 7.85 7.59 2.25
N LYS A 172 6.99 8.36 1.61
CA LYS A 172 5.55 8.35 1.85
C LYS A 172 4.84 7.96 0.56
N VAL A 173 4.18 6.82 0.57
CA VAL A 173 3.34 6.37 -0.53
C VAL A 173 1.88 6.59 -0.17
N THR A 174 1.18 7.37 -1.00
CA THR A 174 -0.25 7.64 -0.88
C THR A 174 -0.96 7.03 -2.07
N VAL A 175 -1.94 6.16 -1.79
CA VAL A 175 -2.79 5.54 -2.81
C VAL A 175 -4.23 5.98 -2.58
N THR A 176 -4.80 6.67 -3.56
CA THR A 176 -6.19 7.14 -3.52
C THR A 176 -7.05 6.13 -4.28
N GLY A 177 -8.02 5.52 -3.58
CA GLY A 177 -8.99 4.60 -4.19
C GLY A 177 -10.07 5.31 -5.01
N PRO A 178 -10.89 4.55 -5.77
CA PRO A 178 -12.02 5.10 -6.53
C PRO A 178 -13.13 5.70 -5.65
N ASP A 179 -13.14 5.38 -4.36
CA ASP A 179 -13.99 5.97 -3.33
C ASP A 179 -13.46 7.33 -2.80
N GLY A 180 -12.28 7.76 -3.26
CA GLY A 180 -11.62 9.00 -2.86
C GLY A 180 -10.94 8.95 -1.50
N VAL A 181 -10.79 7.76 -0.91
CA VAL A 181 -10.12 7.56 0.38
C VAL A 181 -8.66 7.21 0.16
N ASP A 182 -7.79 7.87 0.90
CA ASP A 182 -6.35 7.62 0.85
C ASP A 182 -5.95 6.48 1.80
N VAL A 183 -5.13 5.57 1.28
CA VAL A 183 -4.30 4.67 2.07
C VAL A 183 -2.87 5.20 2.00
N VAL A 184 -2.27 5.43 3.16
CA VAL A 184 -0.92 5.98 3.30
C VAL A 184 -0.06 4.99 4.04
N ILE A 185 1.11 4.68 3.48
CA ILE A 185 2.18 3.97 4.18
C ILE A 185 3.49 4.77 4.09
N GLU A 186 4.31 4.63 5.12
CA GLU A 186 5.56 5.36 5.26
C GLU A 186 6.70 4.40 5.60
N GLY A 187 7.86 4.64 5.00
CA GLY A 187 9.10 3.92 5.23
C GLY A 187 10.25 4.89 5.46
N ILE A 188 11.28 4.45 6.20
CA ILE A 188 12.48 5.25 6.44
C ILE A 188 13.69 4.51 5.88
N ARG A 189 14.41 5.16 4.97
CA ARG A 189 15.71 4.69 4.48
C ARG A 189 16.82 5.50 5.14
N THR A 190 17.82 4.82 5.67
CA THR A 190 19.02 5.44 6.25
C THR A 190 20.23 5.11 5.39
N ARG A 191 21.17 6.03 5.31
CA ARG A 191 22.43 5.84 4.58
C ARG A 191 23.40 5.07 5.47
N TYR A 192 23.44 3.74 5.31
CA TYR A 192 24.20 2.88 6.23
C TYR A 192 25.56 2.39 5.69
N SER A 193 25.85 2.52 4.38
CA SER A 193 27.13 2.23 3.71
C SER A 193 26.97 2.48 2.19
N PRO A 194 28.03 2.81 1.42
CA PRO A 194 27.92 2.79 -0.03
C PRO A 194 27.55 1.36 -0.46
N ARG A 195 26.44 1.23 -1.18
CA ARG A 195 25.94 0.00 -1.81
C ARG A 195 25.22 0.41 -3.08
N ILE A 196 26.01 0.71 -4.11
CA ILE A 196 25.57 0.43 -5.49
C ILE A 196 25.53 -1.08 -5.71
#